data_AF-A0A1D9LK95-F1
#
_entry.id   AF-A0A1D9LK95-F1
#
_cell.length_a   1.000
_cell.length_b   1.000
_cell.length_c   1.000
_cell.angle_alpha   90.00
_cell.angle_beta   90.00
_cell.angle_gamma   90.00
#
_symmetry.space_group_name_H-M   'P 1'
#
loop_
_entity.id
_entity.type
_entity.pdbx_description
1 polymer ?
#
loop_
_entity_poly.entity_id
_entity_poly.type
_entity_poly.pdbx_seq_one_letter_code
_entity_poly.pdbx_strand_id
1 'polypeptide(L)'
;MSLQQSVFAAARRSALVLACAAAWVQAADMPEASAPATLKALKSTPAARHSYYTGGVHNTVGCLLPGSCVYPRKPGEPSNPLFPEWWISDWTMYRIFNQAAIKQYPPPYASPPAGMTEGQDYEVSYGASYYDSSYVPADGDGRGAMMEHYEKRCLPIFPGSNHYSCSFVSLGNKAYFLRYADRPKGTPQCCQFSLDNHPPRRDFIKHLPYNAEQSSHLDNSLQAYSRVVQPGDILFGYAFYKQATRDGGKGAPYRHPQSFFFSGDPGSPPDAPMVSQNYQNFRAQKPDPKQTWMKVAEMCPAKPEWCCLFATDCPDKAGGPAADKADSPPDASWATLQP
;
A
#
# COMPACT_ATOMS: atom_id res chain seq x y z
N MET A 1 -72.39 -37.97 13.45
CA MET A 1 -71.93 -38.04 14.85
C MET A 1 -70.84 -36.98 15.04
N SER A 2 -71.23 -35.79 15.51
CA SER A 2 -70.82 -35.11 16.77
C SER A 2 -69.40 -34.48 16.67
N LEU A 3 -69.15 -33.17 16.63
CA LEU A 3 -69.55 -31.99 17.45
C LEU A 3 -69.00 -32.03 18.89
N GLN A 4 -68.44 -30.87 19.31
CA GLN A 4 -68.05 -30.37 20.66
C GLN A 4 -66.55 -30.48 21.02
N GLN A 5 -65.76 -29.38 21.20
CA GLN A 5 -65.79 -28.24 22.15
C GLN A 5 -65.42 -28.58 23.62
N SER A 6 -64.53 -27.74 24.20
CA SER A 6 -64.32 -27.33 25.62
C SER A 6 -62.85 -27.46 26.04
N VAL A 7 -62.03 -26.41 26.25
CA VAL A 7 -61.99 -25.30 27.25
C VAL A 7 -61.47 -25.73 28.65
N PHE A 8 -60.69 -24.82 29.26
CA PHE A 8 -60.04 -24.77 30.60
C PHE A 8 -58.59 -25.29 30.70
N ALA A 9 -57.70 -24.75 31.54
CA ALA A 9 -57.40 -23.40 32.04
C ALA A 9 -56.03 -23.45 32.74
N ALA A 10 -55.31 -22.33 32.68
CA ALA A 10 -54.36 -21.78 33.65
C ALA A 10 -53.40 -22.69 34.45
N ALA A 11 -52.09 -22.48 34.28
CA ALA A 11 -51.17 -22.40 35.42
C ALA A 11 -49.95 -21.52 35.11
N ARG A 12 -49.78 -20.52 35.97
CA ARG A 12 -48.69 -19.54 36.03
C ARG A 12 -47.35 -20.22 36.32
N ARG A 13 -46.26 -19.77 35.69
CA ARG A 13 -44.95 -19.61 36.37
C ARG A 13 -44.21 -18.39 35.85
N SER A 14 -43.87 -17.55 36.82
CA SER A 14 -43.11 -16.31 36.74
C SER A 14 -41.70 -16.55 36.22
N ALA A 15 -41.19 -15.65 35.38
CA ALA A 15 -39.76 -15.41 35.24
C ALA A 15 -39.54 -13.92 35.02
N LEU A 16 -39.08 -13.29 36.09
CA LEU A 16 -38.55 -11.94 36.19
C LEU A 16 -37.20 -11.93 35.44
N VAL A 17 -37.06 -11.18 34.34
CA VAL A 17 -35.74 -10.85 33.79
C VAL A 17 -35.70 -9.39 33.34
N LEU A 18 -34.92 -8.64 34.12
CA LEU A 18 -34.25 -7.36 33.93
C LEU A 18 -34.67 -6.46 32.76
N ALA A 19 -35.16 -5.28 33.15
CA ALA A 19 -35.04 -4.05 32.38
C ALA A 19 -33.56 -3.64 32.28
N CYS A 20 -32.99 -3.66 31.08
CA CYS A 20 -31.79 -2.88 30.76
C CYS A 20 -32.23 -1.50 30.26
N ALA A 21 -32.05 -0.49 31.11
CA ALA A 21 -32.19 0.90 30.74
C ALA A 21 -31.17 1.27 29.65
N ALA A 22 -31.65 1.92 28.60
CA ALA A 22 -30.86 2.52 27.56
C ALA A 22 -30.02 3.67 28.13
N ALA A 23 -28.71 3.49 28.22
CA ALA A 23 -27.78 4.59 28.37
C ALA A 23 -27.43 5.13 26.98
N TRP A 24 -28.05 6.26 26.63
CA TRP A 24 -27.61 7.08 25.50
C TRP A 24 -26.25 7.67 25.84
N VAL A 25 -25.19 7.16 25.22
CA VAL A 25 -23.88 7.83 25.23
C VAL A 25 -23.94 8.94 24.19
N GLN A 26 -24.09 10.17 24.65
CA GLN A 26 -23.75 11.34 23.85
C GLN A 26 -22.23 11.33 23.64
N ALA A 27 -21.79 10.88 22.47
CA ALA A 27 -20.46 11.16 21.96
C ALA A 27 -20.49 12.57 21.36
N ALA A 28 -20.24 13.58 22.19
CA ALA A 28 -20.01 14.95 21.76
C ALA A 28 -18.62 15.38 22.26
N ASP A 29 -17.76 15.71 21.30
CA ASP A 29 -16.57 16.56 21.41
C ASP A 29 -15.64 16.33 22.60
N MET A 30 -14.67 15.42 22.43
CA MET A 30 -13.45 15.41 23.23
C MET A 30 -12.37 16.25 22.50
N PRO A 31 -11.81 17.29 23.14
CA PRO A 31 -10.64 17.99 22.62
C PRO A 31 -9.42 17.05 22.60
N GLU A 32 -8.59 17.14 21.55
CA GLU A 32 -7.36 16.35 21.29
C GLU A 32 -6.32 16.31 22.43
N ALA A 33 -6.52 17.04 23.53
CA ALA A 33 -5.49 17.28 24.54
C ALA A 33 -5.25 16.15 25.56
N SER A 34 -5.93 15.00 25.46
CA SER A 34 -5.76 13.92 26.45
C SER A 34 -5.75 12.52 25.85
N ALA A 35 -4.91 12.27 24.84
CA ALA A 35 -4.40 10.91 24.66
C ALA A 35 -3.59 10.55 25.92
N PRO A 36 -3.87 9.42 26.62
CA PRO A 36 -3.14 9.04 27.83
C PRO A 36 -1.64 8.95 27.52
N ALA A 37 -0.80 9.40 28.45
CA ALA A 37 0.66 9.50 28.29
C ALA A 37 1.33 8.21 27.75
N THR A 38 0.71 7.05 28.01
CA THR A 38 1.08 5.73 27.49
C THR A 38 0.98 5.62 25.96
N LEU A 39 -0.01 6.25 25.31
CA LEU A 39 -0.17 6.27 23.85
C LEU A 39 0.86 7.20 23.18
N LYS A 40 1.22 8.30 23.87
CA LYS A 40 2.31 9.20 23.47
C LYS A 40 3.69 8.54 23.64
N ALA A 41 3.85 7.68 24.65
CA ALA A 41 5.06 6.88 24.88
C ALA A 41 5.19 5.69 23.92
N LEU A 42 4.11 5.07 23.45
CA LEU A 42 4.18 3.99 22.46
C LEU A 42 4.72 4.48 21.09
N LYS A 43 4.37 5.71 20.69
CA LYS A 43 4.95 6.38 19.51
C LYS A 43 6.43 6.79 19.65
N SER A 44 7.07 6.55 20.80
CA SER A 44 8.47 6.95 21.03
C SER A 44 9.51 5.87 20.70
N THR A 45 9.11 4.61 20.49
CA THR A 45 10.05 3.55 20.10
C THR A 45 10.37 3.62 18.60
N PRO A 46 11.59 3.27 18.15
CA PRO A 46 11.89 3.18 16.72
C PRO A 46 10.91 2.29 15.95
N ALA A 47 10.57 1.11 16.48
CA ALA A 47 9.64 0.20 15.82
C ALA A 47 8.27 0.83 15.55
N ALA A 48 7.71 1.56 16.53
CA ALA A 48 6.42 2.21 16.38
C ALA A 48 6.43 3.37 15.37
N ARG A 49 7.57 4.06 15.20
CA ARG A 49 7.71 5.12 14.18
C ARG A 49 7.83 4.57 12.77
N HIS A 50 8.19 3.30 12.64
CA HIS A 50 8.34 2.56 11.38
C HIS A 50 7.11 1.71 11.04
N SER A 51 5.94 2.08 11.57
CA SER A 51 4.64 1.49 11.25
C SER A 51 3.77 2.55 10.57
N TYR A 52 3.66 2.47 9.25
CA TYR A 52 2.99 3.46 8.42
C TYR A 52 1.57 3.01 8.05
N TYR A 53 0.65 3.96 7.90
CA TYR A 53 -0.68 3.67 7.37
C TYR A 53 -0.57 3.19 5.92
N THR A 54 -1.08 2.00 5.64
CA THR A 54 -1.15 1.44 4.28
C THR A 54 -2.58 1.13 3.85
N GLY A 55 -3.54 1.52 4.68
CA GLY A 55 -4.97 1.27 4.52
C GLY A 55 -5.30 -0.15 4.10
N GLY A 56 -4.74 -1.14 4.80
CA GLY A 56 -5.03 -2.56 4.64
C GLY A 56 -4.09 -3.31 3.70
N VAL A 57 -3.32 -2.63 2.86
CA VAL A 57 -2.56 -3.29 1.78
C VAL A 57 -1.33 -4.03 2.33
N HIS A 58 -0.57 -3.43 3.24
CA HIS A 58 0.63 -4.01 3.83
C HIS A 58 0.52 -4.25 5.35
N ASN A 59 -0.46 -3.65 6.01
CA ASN A 59 -0.73 -3.80 7.43
C ASN A 59 -2.16 -3.31 7.76
N THR A 60 -2.53 -3.38 9.04
CA THR A 60 -3.82 -2.91 9.54
C THR A 60 -3.72 -1.62 10.35
N VAL A 61 -2.58 -0.91 10.28
CA VAL A 61 -2.41 0.40 10.94
C VAL A 61 -3.50 1.34 10.44
N GLY A 62 -4.21 1.99 11.35
CA GLY A 62 -5.30 2.93 11.06
C GLY A 62 -6.60 2.29 10.54
N CYS A 63 -6.67 0.97 10.41
CA CYS A 63 -7.87 0.28 9.95
C CYS A 63 -8.84 0.00 11.09
N LEU A 64 -9.87 0.85 11.23
CA LEU A 64 -10.90 0.72 12.27
C LEU A 64 -12.01 -0.28 11.88
N LEU A 65 -12.59 -0.93 12.88
CA LEU A 65 -13.79 -1.76 12.74
C LEU A 65 -15.04 -0.87 12.51
N PRO A 66 -16.09 -1.39 11.83
CA PRO A 66 -16.29 -2.77 11.39
C PRO A 66 -15.69 -3.11 10.01
N GLY A 67 -14.95 -2.19 9.37
CA GLY A 67 -14.50 -2.34 7.99
C GLY A 67 -13.08 -2.86 7.79
N SER A 68 -12.15 -2.71 8.75
CA SER A 68 -10.74 -3.12 8.61
C SER A 68 -10.09 -2.70 7.26
N CYS A 69 -10.36 -1.46 6.83
CA CYS A 69 -9.95 -0.92 5.52
C CYS A 69 -10.44 -1.73 4.30
N VAL A 70 -11.50 -2.52 4.42
CA VAL A 70 -12.15 -3.18 3.27
C VAL A 70 -13.18 -2.22 2.69
N TYR A 71 -13.16 -2.06 1.37
CA TYR A 71 -14.15 -1.28 0.62
C TYR A 71 -15.18 -2.24 0.01
N PRO A 72 -16.41 -2.31 0.56
CA PRO A 72 -17.47 -3.13 -0.01
C PRO A 72 -17.81 -2.65 -1.43
N ARG A 73 -18.04 -3.60 -2.34
CA ARG A 73 -18.47 -3.28 -3.71
C ARG A 73 -19.94 -2.89 -3.74
N LYS A 74 -20.26 -1.80 -4.43
CA LYS A 74 -21.65 -1.41 -4.70
C LYS A 74 -22.28 -2.32 -5.77
N PRO A 75 -23.62 -2.43 -5.82
CA PRO A 75 -24.28 -3.12 -6.93
C PRO A 75 -23.82 -2.58 -8.28
N GLY A 76 -23.40 -3.48 -9.18
CA GLY A 76 -22.88 -3.13 -10.51
C GLY A 76 -21.37 -2.85 -10.57
N GLU A 77 -20.68 -2.69 -9.45
CA GLU A 77 -19.22 -2.58 -9.45
C GLU A 77 -18.53 -3.93 -9.74
N PRO A 78 -17.39 -3.94 -10.43
CA PRO A 78 -16.67 -5.17 -10.72
C PRO A 78 -16.09 -5.82 -9.46
N SER A 79 -15.94 -7.14 -9.50
CA SER A 79 -15.33 -7.91 -8.41
C SER A 79 -13.84 -7.58 -8.23
N ASN A 80 -13.30 -7.84 -7.05
CA ASN A 80 -11.86 -7.68 -6.77
C ASN A 80 -11.05 -8.67 -7.63
N PRO A 81 -10.12 -8.20 -8.47
CA PRO A 81 -9.11 -9.06 -9.09
C PRO A 81 -8.29 -9.76 -8.02
N LEU A 82 -7.84 -10.98 -8.33
CA LEU A 82 -6.90 -11.72 -7.49
C LEU A 82 -5.57 -11.86 -8.22
N PHE A 83 -4.49 -11.53 -7.54
CA PHE A 83 -3.16 -11.88 -8.04
C PHE A 83 -2.92 -13.41 -7.96
N PRO A 84 -2.08 -13.96 -8.84
CA PRO A 84 -1.59 -15.33 -8.71
C PRO A 84 -0.88 -15.58 -7.37
N GLU A 85 -0.72 -16.85 -6.99
CA GLU A 85 -0.03 -17.21 -5.74
C GLU A 85 1.44 -16.75 -5.75
N TRP A 86 2.08 -16.89 -6.90
CA TRP A 86 3.41 -16.38 -7.20
C TRP A 86 3.39 -15.68 -8.53
N TRP A 87 4.14 -14.59 -8.64
CA TRP A 87 4.27 -13.88 -9.91
C TRP A 87 5.55 -13.06 -9.98
N ILE A 88 5.92 -12.76 -11.22
CA ILE A 88 7.03 -11.88 -11.57
C ILE A 88 6.56 -10.95 -12.67
N SER A 89 6.99 -9.69 -12.62
CA SER A 89 6.78 -8.74 -13.70
C SER A 89 7.97 -7.81 -13.78
N ASP A 90 8.42 -7.52 -14.99
CA ASP A 90 9.20 -6.32 -15.24
C ASP A 90 8.22 -5.14 -15.26
N TRP A 91 8.72 -3.90 -15.19
CA TRP A 91 7.88 -2.73 -15.38
C TRP A 91 8.64 -1.57 -15.98
N THR A 92 7.88 -0.72 -16.69
CA THR A 92 8.31 0.61 -17.11
C THR A 92 7.59 1.61 -16.23
N MET A 93 8.35 2.48 -15.57
CA MET A 93 7.81 3.53 -14.73
C MET A 93 7.90 4.88 -15.45
N TYR A 94 6.78 5.58 -15.49
CA TYR A 94 6.69 6.97 -15.94
C TYR A 94 6.47 7.88 -14.74
N ARG A 95 7.41 8.79 -14.49
CA ARG A 95 7.29 9.85 -13.47
C ARG A 95 6.90 11.12 -14.19
N ILE A 96 5.66 11.57 -14.02
CA ILE A 96 5.13 12.76 -14.70
C ILE A 96 5.24 13.95 -13.74
N PHE A 97 5.80 15.06 -14.20
CA PHE A 97 5.98 16.30 -13.43
C PHE A 97 5.05 17.43 -13.88
N ASN A 98 4.55 17.36 -15.13
CA ASN A 98 3.67 18.39 -15.68
C ASN A 98 2.25 18.33 -15.06
N GLN A 99 1.99 19.23 -14.13
CA GLN A 99 0.72 19.33 -13.39
C GLN A 99 -0.50 19.60 -14.27
N ALA A 100 -0.36 20.41 -15.32
CA ALA A 100 -1.47 20.70 -16.23
C ALA A 100 -1.87 19.42 -16.99
N ALA A 101 -0.87 18.67 -17.45
CA ALA A 101 -1.10 17.44 -18.16
C ALA A 101 -1.64 16.32 -17.25
N ILE A 102 -1.21 16.22 -15.99
CA ILE A 102 -1.79 15.29 -15.00
C ILE A 102 -3.28 15.56 -14.78
N LYS A 103 -3.69 16.83 -14.74
CA LYS A 103 -5.11 17.20 -14.60
C LYS A 103 -5.92 16.87 -15.85
N GLN A 104 -5.33 17.07 -17.03
CA GLN A 104 -6.01 16.82 -18.29
C GLN A 104 -6.10 15.33 -18.63
N TYR A 105 -5.07 14.57 -18.26
CA TYR A 105 -4.93 13.15 -18.49
C TYR A 105 -4.52 12.52 -17.17
N PRO A 106 -5.46 12.08 -16.31
CA PRO A 106 -5.12 11.36 -15.09
C PRO A 106 -4.70 9.91 -15.40
N PRO A 107 -3.98 9.22 -14.49
CA PRO A 107 -3.65 7.80 -14.65
C PRO A 107 -4.93 6.93 -14.60
N PRO A 108 -4.89 5.67 -15.05
CA PRO A 108 -3.73 4.94 -15.56
C PRO A 108 -3.35 5.32 -17.00
N TYR A 109 -2.06 5.19 -17.34
CA TYR A 109 -1.55 5.43 -18.69
C TYR A 109 -0.99 4.14 -19.31
N ALA A 110 -1.00 4.02 -20.64
CA ALA A 110 -0.20 3.02 -21.35
C ALA A 110 1.24 3.51 -21.61
N SER A 111 1.34 4.81 -21.87
CA SER A 111 2.56 5.59 -22.11
C SER A 111 2.30 7.03 -21.64
N PRO A 112 3.34 7.87 -21.44
CA PRO A 112 3.15 9.28 -21.14
C PRO A 112 2.19 9.93 -22.16
N PRO A 113 1.28 10.81 -21.72
CA PRO A 113 0.37 11.52 -22.61
C PRO A 113 1.08 12.20 -23.80
N ALA A 114 0.40 12.22 -24.95
CA ALA A 114 0.97 12.79 -26.17
C ALA A 114 1.32 14.28 -26.01
N GLY A 115 2.43 14.70 -26.61
CA GLY A 115 2.92 16.08 -26.54
C GLY A 115 3.81 16.39 -25.35
N MET A 116 4.03 15.45 -24.43
CA MET A 116 5.03 15.58 -23.36
C MET A 116 6.45 15.33 -23.86
N THR A 117 7.42 16.04 -23.27
CA THR A 117 8.86 15.91 -23.55
C THR A 117 9.57 15.18 -22.40
N GLU A 118 10.28 14.09 -22.72
CA GLU A 118 11.10 13.37 -21.75
C GLU A 118 12.24 14.26 -21.21
N GLY A 119 12.53 14.16 -19.92
CA GLY A 119 13.50 15.00 -19.22
C GLY A 119 12.99 16.39 -18.84
N GLN A 120 11.78 16.77 -19.28
CA GLN A 120 11.12 18.02 -18.89
C GLN A 120 9.76 17.74 -18.23
N ASP A 121 8.86 17.09 -18.95
CA ASP A 121 7.50 16.79 -18.48
C ASP A 121 7.42 15.45 -17.76
N TYR A 122 8.30 14.51 -18.10
CA TYR A 122 8.39 13.20 -17.47
C TYR A 122 9.78 12.58 -17.52
N GLU A 123 10.00 11.58 -16.67
CA GLU A 123 11.15 10.67 -16.72
C GLU A 123 10.68 9.22 -16.88
N VAL A 124 11.50 8.40 -17.53
CA VAL A 124 11.31 6.94 -17.63
C VAL A 124 12.33 6.22 -16.75
N SER A 125 11.88 5.20 -16.04
CA SER A 125 12.75 4.26 -15.31
C SER A 125 12.21 2.84 -15.39
N TYR A 126 13.00 1.88 -14.89
CA TYR A 126 12.73 0.46 -15.04
C TYR A 126 12.99 -0.30 -13.75
N GLY A 127 12.45 -1.52 -13.71
CA GLY A 127 12.69 -2.45 -12.64
C GLY A 127 11.79 -3.67 -12.74
N ALA A 128 11.67 -4.39 -11.62
CA ALA A 128 10.89 -5.61 -11.55
C ALA A 128 10.26 -5.81 -10.18
N SER A 129 9.12 -6.50 -10.16
CA SER A 129 8.41 -6.90 -8.94
C SER A 129 8.29 -8.42 -8.90
N TYR A 130 8.51 -8.98 -7.71
CA TYR A 130 8.53 -10.42 -7.45
C TYR A 130 7.67 -10.73 -6.23
N TYR A 131 6.87 -11.78 -6.33
CA TYR A 131 5.94 -12.15 -5.28
C TYR A 131 5.87 -13.65 -5.05
N ASP A 132 5.83 -14.02 -3.77
CA ASP A 132 5.52 -15.37 -3.33
C ASP A 132 4.62 -15.35 -2.10
N SER A 133 3.31 -15.58 -2.26
CA SER A 133 2.38 -15.64 -1.12
C SER A 133 2.45 -16.93 -0.29
N SER A 134 3.21 -17.93 -0.74
CA SER A 134 3.43 -19.21 -0.05
C SER A 134 4.66 -19.21 0.85
N TYR A 135 5.57 -18.25 0.68
CA TYR A 135 6.80 -18.15 1.48
C TYR A 135 6.49 -18.05 2.99
N VAL A 136 7.24 -18.79 3.80
CA VAL A 136 7.19 -18.71 5.27
C VAL A 136 8.60 -18.37 5.76
N PRO A 137 8.80 -17.23 6.46
CA PRO A 137 10.08 -16.90 7.05
C PRO A 137 10.57 -17.97 8.02
N ALA A 138 11.89 -18.10 8.17
CA ALA A 138 12.50 -19.09 9.06
C ALA A 138 12.11 -18.92 10.54
N ASP A 139 11.81 -17.70 10.96
CA ASP A 139 11.36 -17.39 12.33
C ASP A 139 9.83 -17.47 12.50
N GLY A 140 9.10 -17.82 11.45
CA GLY A 140 7.64 -18.01 11.48
C GLY A 140 6.82 -16.72 11.60
N ASP A 141 7.46 -15.55 11.56
CA ASP A 141 6.77 -14.27 11.70
C ASP A 141 6.06 -13.87 10.39
N GLY A 142 4.79 -14.24 10.28
CA GLY A 142 3.94 -13.92 9.14
C GLY A 142 4.15 -14.86 7.95
N ARG A 143 3.67 -14.42 6.79
CA ARG A 143 3.72 -15.20 5.54
C ARG A 143 3.87 -14.28 4.34
N GLY A 144 4.43 -14.80 3.27
CA GLY A 144 4.63 -14.16 1.99
C GLY A 144 5.99 -13.50 1.88
N ALA A 145 6.47 -13.37 0.65
CA ALA A 145 7.63 -12.56 0.29
C ALA A 145 7.29 -11.65 -0.90
N MET A 146 7.86 -10.45 -0.88
CA MET A 146 7.83 -9.50 -1.98
C MET A 146 9.18 -8.83 -2.11
N MET A 147 9.59 -8.58 -3.36
CA MET A 147 10.64 -7.63 -3.69
C MET A 147 10.18 -6.75 -4.83
N GLU A 148 10.32 -5.43 -4.68
CA GLU A 148 10.28 -4.47 -5.78
C GLU A 148 11.68 -3.90 -5.95
N HIS A 149 12.28 -4.15 -7.11
CA HIS A 149 13.62 -3.70 -7.46
C HIS A 149 13.55 -2.56 -8.48
N TYR A 150 14.27 -1.49 -8.20
CA TYR A 150 14.33 -0.26 -8.98
C TYR A 150 15.74 -0.07 -9.51
N GLU A 151 15.87 0.11 -10.83
CA GLU A 151 17.16 0.27 -11.49
C GLU A 151 17.51 1.74 -11.66
N LYS A 152 18.60 2.20 -11.02
CA LYS A 152 19.15 3.57 -11.06
C LYS A 152 18.19 4.70 -10.64
N ARG A 153 16.92 4.40 -10.39
CA ARG A 153 15.85 5.32 -10.05
C ARG A 153 14.94 4.72 -8.99
N CYS A 154 15.33 4.90 -7.73
CA CYS A 154 14.63 4.34 -6.59
C CYS A 154 13.20 4.88 -6.43
N LEU A 155 12.38 4.16 -5.67
CA LEU A 155 10.99 4.49 -5.34
C LEU A 155 10.84 5.97 -4.91
N PRO A 156 10.05 6.79 -5.63
CA PRO A 156 9.99 8.23 -5.44
C PRO A 156 9.05 8.68 -4.30
N ILE A 157 8.74 7.81 -3.34
CA ILE A 157 7.88 8.17 -2.19
C ILE A 157 8.68 8.76 -1.02
N PHE A 158 10.00 8.56 -1.03
CA PHE A 158 10.88 9.01 0.04
C PHE A 158 11.40 10.41 -0.27
N PRO A 159 11.42 11.32 0.72
CA PRO A 159 12.06 12.62 0.57
C PRO A 159 13.53 12.50 0.15
N GLY A 160 13.96 13.43 -0.70
CA GLY A 160 15.36 13.54 -1.15
C GLY A 160 15.61 13.01 -2.55
N SER A 161 16.89 12.81 -2.90
CA SER A 161 17.24 12.25 -4.22
C SER A 161 16.94 10.76 -4.26
N ASN A 162 16.36 10.30 -5.37
CA ASN A 162 16.15 8.88 -5.67
C ASN A 162 17.01 8.39 -6.87
N HIS A 163 18.13 9.06 -7.19
CA HIS A 163 19.02 8.73 -8.31
C HIS A 163 19.98 7.58 -7.97
N TYR A 164 19.43 6.43 -7.58
CA TYR A 164 20.19 5.22 -7.25
C TYR A 164 19.31 3.98 -7.37
N SER A 165 19.94 2.80 -7.44
CA SER A 165 19.25 1.52 -7.48
C SER A 165 18.89 1.05 -6.06
N CYS A 166 17.69 0.50 -5.89
CA CYS A 166 17.22 0.04 -4.59
C CYS A 166 16.27 -1.16 -4.71
N SER A 167 16.06 -1.86 -3.60
CA SER A 167 15.01 -2.87 -3.49
C SER A 167 14.23 -2.66 -2.21
N PHE A 168 12.90 -2.68 -2.31
CA PHE A 168 12.01 -2.78 -1.15
C PHE A 168 11.61 -4.25 -1.01
N VAL A 169 11.87 -4.85 0.16
CA VAL A 169 11.69 -6.29 0.37
C VAL A 169 10.87 -6.55 1.62
N SER A 170 9.71 -7.19 1.47
CA SER A 170 8.91 -7.67 2.61
C SER A 170 9.02 -9.19 2.76
N LEU A 171 9.30 -9.66 3.98
CA LEU A 171 9.42 -11.07 4.36
C LEU A 171 8.58 -11.34 5.60
N GLY A 172 7.45 -12.01 5.41
CA GLY A 172 6.48 -12.18 6.48
C GLY A 172 5.87 -10.84 6.86
N ASN A 173 6.04 -10.40 8.11
CA ASN A 173 5.60 -9.07 8.58
C ASN A 173 6.71 -8.00 8.55
N LYS A 174 7.93 -8.36 8.12
CA LYS A 174 9.10 -7.48 8.18
C LYS A 174 9.43 -6.93 6.82
N ALA A 175 9.71 -5.64 6.72
CA ALA A 175 10.19 -4.99 5.51
C ALA A 175 11.60 -4.42 5.68
N TYR A 176 12.39 -4.53 4.62
CA TYR A 176 13.76 -4.07 4.51
C TYR A 176 13.91 -3.18 3.29
N PHE A 177 14.84 -2.23 3.38
CA PHE A 177 15.21 -1.40 2.25
C PHE A 177 16.68 -1.61 1.92
N LEU A 178 16.93 -2.10 0.71
CA LEU A 178 18.26 -2.39 0.19
C LEU A 178 18.68 -1.28 -0.78
N ARG A 179 19.90 -0.79 -0.64
CA ARG A 179 20.52 0.19 -1.53
C ARG A 179 21.79 -0.40 -2.13
N TYR A 180 22.01 -0.20 -3.42
CA TYR A 180 23.13 -0.82 -4.12
C TYR A 180 24.38 0.07 -4.13
N ALA A 181 25.34 -0.21 -5.00
CA ALA A 181 26.64 0.46 -5.03
C ALA A 181 26.54 1.95 -5.40
N ASP A 182 25.52 2.34 -6.15
CA ASP A 182 25.21 3.70 -6.61
C ASP A 182 24.43 4.54 -5.58
N ARG A 183 24.24 4.02 -4.35
CA ARG A 183 23.53 4.73 -3.28
C ARG A 183 24.20 6.04 -2.83
N PRO A 184 23.44 6.99 -2.28
CA PRO A 184 24.02 8.20 -1.68
C PRO A 184 25.06 7.89 -0.62
N LYS A 185 26.16 8.64 -0.60
CA LYS A 185 27.24 8.48 0.39
C LYS A 185 26.69 8.61 1.81
N GLY A 186 27.21 7.78 2.73
CA GLY A 186 26.79 7.78 4.13
C GLY A 186 25.47 7.05 4.41
N THR A 187 24.78 6.51 3.41
CA THR A 187 23.58 5.69 3.63
C THR A 187 23.93 4.21 3.79
N PRO A 188 23.22 3.48 4.67
CA PRO A 188 23.45 2.05 4.85
C PRO A 188 23.00 1.28 3.61
N GLN A 189 23.74 0.21 3.31
CA GLN A 189 23.41 -0.72 2.22
C GLN A 189 22.09 -1.46 2.49
N CYS A 190 21.75 -1.70 3.75
CA CYS A 190 20.48 -2.25 4.18
C CYS A 190 20.04 -1.63 5.50
N CYS A 191 18.75 -1.38 5.64
CA CYS A 191 18.10 -1.02 6.91
C CYS A 191 16.74 -1.74 7.06
N GLN A 192 16.27 -1.87 8.31
CA GLN A 192 14.92 -2.32 8.66
C GLN A 192 13.94 -1.19 8.39
N PHE A 193 13.05 -1.39 7.41
CA PHE A 193 12.01 -0.42 7.11
C PHE A 193 10.83 -0.50 8.07
N SER A 194 10.39 -1.72 8.41
CA SER A 194 9.24 -1.92 9.29
C SER A 194 9.23 -3.33 9.86
N LEU A 195 8.66 -3.52 11.05
CA LEU A 195 8.28 -4.83 11.58
C LEU A 195 6.76 -5.09 11.46
N ASP A 196 6.03 -4.19 10.80
CA ASP A 196 4.59 -4.26 10.55
C ASP A 196 4.29 -3.85 9.10
N ASN A 197 4.91 -4.57 8.18
CA ASN A 197 4.71 -4.40 6.74
C ASN A 197 4.89 -5.75 6.04
N HIS A 198 3.77 -6.40 5.76
CA HIS A 198 3.72 -7.63 4.99
C HIS A 198 3.60 -7.35 3.48
N PRO A 199 3.98 -8.31 2.62
CA PRO A 199 3.62 -8.26 1.22
C PRO A 199 2.09 -8.14 1.03
N PRO A 200 1.57 -7.29 0.13
CA PRO A 200 0.21 -7.33 -0.35
C PRO A 200 -0.34 -8.73 -0.54
N ARG A 201 -1.47 -9.01 0.11
CA ARG A 201 -2.16 -10.29 -0.02
C ARG A 201 -2.76 -10.41 -1.41
N ARG A 202 -2.98 -11.62 -1.91
CA ARG A 202 -3.49 -11.84 -3.28
C ARG A 202 -4.80 -11.10 -3.58
N ASP A 203 -5.59 -10.84 -2.55
CA ASP A 203 -6.88 -10.16 -2.59
C ASP A 203 -6.83 -8.69 -2.14
N PHE A 204 -5.65 -8.07 -2.08
CA PHE A 204 -5.46 -6.73 -1.50
C PHE A 204 -6.31 -5.64 -2.17
N ILE A 205 -6.78 -5.84 -3.41
CA ILE A 205 -7.67 -4.91 -4.11
C ILE A 205 -8.99 -4.67 -3.38
N LYS A 206 -9.40 -5.58 -2.48
CA LYS A 206 -10.52 -5.33 -1.56
C LYS A 206 -10.33 -4.08 -0.69
N HIS A 207 -9.09 -3.60 -0.53
CA HIS A 207 -8.73 -2.43 0.26
C HIS A 207 -8.75 -1.12 -0.53
N LEU A 208 -9.21 -1.12 -1.78
CA LEU A 208 -9.29 0.08 -2.62
C LEU A 208 -10.72 0.25 -3.15
N PRO A 209 -11.29 1.47 -3.17
CA PRO A 209 -12.57 1.69 -3.83
C PRO A 209 -12.41 1.57 -5.35
N TYR A 210 -13.48 1.14 -6.02
CA TYR A 210 -13.54 1.10 -7.47
C TYR A 210 -13.64 2.54 -8.02
N ASN A 211 -12.90 2.83 -9.08
CA ASN A 211 -12.91 4.14 -9.72
C ASN A 211 -13.44 4.04 -11.15
N ALA A 212 -14.68 4.47 -11.37
CA ALA A 212 -15.34 4.38 -12.67
C ALA A 212 -14.71 5.29 -13.74
N GLU A 213 -14.25 6.48 -13.35
CA GLU A 213 -13.61 7.43 -14.25
C GLU A 213 -12.30 6.87 -14.78
N GLN A 214 -11.40 6.45 -13.90
CA GLN A 214 -10.13 5.82 -14.29
C GLN A 214 -10.32 4.49 -15.03
N SER A 215 -11.41 3.77 -14.76
CA SER A 215 -11.75 2.54 -15.51
C SER A 215 -12.21 2.79 -16.94
N SER A 216 -12.59 4.03 -17.28
CA SER A 216 -12.94 4.42 -18.64
C SER A 216 -11.72 4.68 -19.53
N HIS A 217 -10.53 4.81 -18.93
CA HIS A 217 -9.29 5.03 -19.67
C HIS A 217 -8.89 3.83 -20.53
N LEU A 218 -7.98 4.09 -21.48
CA LEU A 218 -7.48 3.09 -22.46
C LEU A 218 -8.63 2.37 -23.16
N ASP A 219 -9.50 3.15 -23.81
CA ASP A 219 -10.67 2.66 -24.53
C ASP A 219 -11.58 1.76 -23.69
N ASN A 220 -11.76 2.13 -22.41
CA ASN A 220 -12.61 1.41 -21.47
C ASN A 220 -12.20 -0.06 -21.30
N SER A 221 -10.91 -0.38 -21.44
CA SER A 221 -10.37 -1.73 -21.33
C SER A 221 -10.03 -2.14 -19.88
N LEU A 222 -10.12 -1.22 -18.91
CA LEU A 222 -9.57 -1.37 -17.57
C LEU A 222 -10.60 -1.45 -16.44
N GLN A 223 -10.18 -2.00 -15.30
CA GLN A 223 -10.81 -1.84 -13.99
C GLN A 223 -9.77 -1.19 -13.08
N ALA A 224 -10.02 0.05 -12.68
CA ALA A 224 -9.17 0.83 -11.80
C ALA A 224 -9.75 0.86 -10.39
N TYR A 225 -8.85 0.73 -9.41
CA TYR A 225 -9.16 0.80 -7.98
C TYR A 225 -8.15 1.74 -7.35
N SER A 226 -8.62 2.83 -6.75
CA SER A 226 -7.74 3.92 -6.32
C SER A 226 -8.33 4.70 -5.17
N ARG A 227 -7.49 5.30 -4.34
CA ARG A 227 -7.89 6.32 -3.37
C ARG A 227 -6.90 7.47 -3.38
N VAL A 228 -7.39 8.62 -2.95
CA VAL A 228 -6.57 9.78 -2.61
C VAL A 228 -6.60 9.90 -1.08
N VAL A 229 -5.43 10.03 -0.47
CA VAL A 229 -5.26 10.00 0.99
C VAL A 229 -4.70 11.33 1.47
N GLN A 230 -5.20 11.80 2.60
CA GLN A 230 -4.71 13.01 3.26
C GLN A 230 -3.64 12.69 4.30
N PRO A 231 -2.81 13.67 4.67
CA PRO A 231 -2.64 15.00 4.02
C PRO A 231 -1.89 14.93 2.68
N GLY A 232 -2.18 15.88 1.77
CA GLY A 232 -1.38 16.13 0.57
C GLY A 232 -1.91 15.52 -0.73
N ASP A 233 -3.18 15.10 -0.76
CA ASP A 233 -3.82 14.51 -1.95
C ASP A 233 -2.99 13.36 -2.58
N ILE A 234 -2.43 12.48 -1.74
CA ILE A 234 -1.55 11.41 -2.19
C ILE A 234 -2.37 10.30 -2.85
N LEU A 235 -2.13 10.06 -4.15
CA LEU A 235 -2.79 9.01 -4.90
C LEU A 235 -2.16 7.64 -4.64
N PHE A 236 -2.98 6.61 -4.55
CA PHE A 236 -2.57 5.21 -4.57
C PHE A 236 -3.63 4.37 -5.30
N GLY A 237 -3.24 3.64 -6.34
CA GLY A 237 -4.18 2.83 -7.11
C GLY A 237 -3.54 1.80 -8.03
N TYR A 238 -4.37 0.84 -8.45
CA TYR A 238 -4.01 -0.22 -9.37
C TYR A 238 -5.05 -0.31 -10.48
N ALA A 239 -4.60 -0.62 -11.70
CA ALA A 239 -5.46 -0.92 -12.83
C ALA A 239 -5.21 -2.34 -13.33
N PHE A 240 -6.28 -2.98 -13.80
CA PHE A 240 -6.27 -4.32 -14.37
C PHE A 240 -7.03 -4.32 -15.69
N TYR A 241 -6.67 -5.19 -16.62
CA TYR A 241 -7.50 -5.43 -17.78
C TYR A 241 -8.83 -6.08 -17.36
N LYS A 242 -9.95 -5.61 -17.94
CA LYS A 242 -11.29 -6.18 -17.70
C LYS A 242 -11.36 -7.65 -18.08
N GLN A 243 -10.79 -7.97 -19.23
CA GLN A 243 -10.82 -9.32 -19.78
C GLN A 243 -9.84 -10.20 -19.03
N ALA A 244 -10.34 -11.28 -18.44
CA ALA A 244 -9.47 -12.31 -17.89
C ALA A 244 -8.82 -13.10 -19.03
N THR A 245 -7.50 -13.24 -18.99
CA THR A 245 -6.74 -14.02 -19.97
C THR A 245 -5.78 -14.97 -19.28
N ARG A 246 -5.16 -15.88 -20.04
CA ARG A 246 -4.21 -16.88 -19.54
C ARG A 246 -2.77 -16.40 -19.71
N ASP A 247 -1.91 -16.65 -18.73
CA ASP A 247 -0.48 -16.38 -18.82
C ASP A 247 0.19 -17.16 -19.93
N GLY A 248 0.68 -16.48 -20.97
CA GLY A 248 1.27 -17.13 -22.13
C GLY A 248 0.36 -18.20 -22.75
N GLY A 249 -0.96 -18.05 -22.61
CA GLY A 249 -1.96 -19.02 -23.08
C GLY A 249 -2.18 -20.25 -22.17
N LYS A 250 -1.53 -20.34 -21.01
CA LYS A 250 -1.57 -21.50 -20.10
C LYS A 250 -2.24 -21.17 -18.75
N GLY A 251 -2.73 -22.20 -18.06
CA GLY A 251 -3.32 -22.07 -16.72
C GLY A 251 -4.75 -21.51 -16.69
N ALA A 252 -5.21 -21.17 -15.48
CA ALA A 252 -6.52 -20.54 -15.28
C ALA A 252 -6.46 -19.06 -15.67
N PRO A 253 -7.47 -18.53 -16.37
CA PRO A 253 -7.49 -17.12 -16.72
C PRO A 253 -7.70 -16.25 -15.49
N TYR A 254 -7.07 -15.07 -15.46
CA TYR A 254 -7.27 -14.05 -14.45
C TYR A 254 -7.12 -12.65 -15.07
N ARG A 255 -7.53 -11.62 -14.34
CA ARG A 255 -7.37 -10.23 -14.80
C ARG A 255 -5.93 -9.80 -14.56
N HIS A 256 -5.18 -9.62 -15.65
CA HIS A 256 -3.81 -9.15 -15.60
C HIS A 256 -3.72 -7.72 -15.06
N PRO A 257 -2.77 -7.42 -14.17
CA PRO A 257 -2.52 -6.05 -13.79
C PRO A 257 -1.94 -5.30 -14.99
N GLN A 258 -2.37 -4.06 -15.17
CA GLN A 258 -1.89 -3.16 -16.20
C GLN A 258 -0.88 -2.18 -15.60
N SER A 259 -1.23 -1.54 -14.48
CA SER A 259 -0.34 -0.61 -13.79
C SER A 259 -0.60 -0.55 -12.28
N PHE A 260 0.46 -0.17 -11.57
CA PHE A 260 0.39 0.44 -10.25
C PHE A 260 0.67 1.94 -10.43
N PHE A 261 -0.20 2.81 -9.93
CA PHE A 261 -0.06 4.25 -10.07
C PHE A 261 -0.25 4.95 -8.73
N PHE A 262 0.57 5.96 -8.47
CA PHE A 262 0.65 6.61 -7.16
C PHE A 262 1.30 7.99 -7.26
N SER A 263 1.21 8.79 -6.20
CA SER A 263 1.95 10.05 -6.07
C SER A 263 3.30 9.81 -5.40
N GLY A 264 4.37 10.44 -5.86
CA GLY A 264 5.66 10.43 -5.16
C GLY A 264 5.63 11.26 -3.86
N ASP A 265 6.78 11.79 -3.47
CA ASP A 265 6.93 12.69 -2.33
C ASP A 265 6.16 14.00 -2.58
N PRO A 266 5.16 14.35 -1.76
CA PRO A 266 4.32 15.54 -1.95
C PRO A 266 5.01 16.84 -1.48
N GLY A 267 6.34 16.86 -1.42
CA GLY A 267 7.13 18.03 -1.03
C GLY A 267 6.90 19.24 -1.93
N SER A 268 7.63 20.33 -1.68
CA SER A 268 7.51 21.56 -2.47
C SER A 268 8.83 21.89 -3.21
N PRO A 269 8.89 21.79 -4.55
CA PRO A 269 7.88 21.20 -5.44
C PRO A 269 7.78 19.67 -5.25
N PRO A 270 6.64 19.05 -5.63
CA PRO A 270 6.46 17.61 -5.46
C PRO A 270 7.42 16.84 -6.36
N ASP A 271 8.01 15.78 -5.82
CA ASP A 271 8.83 14.87 -6.61
C ASP A 271 7.95 13.73 -7.15
N ALA A 272 7.89 13.63 -8.49
CA ALA A 272 7.05 12.67 -9.21
C ALA A 272 5.58 12.73 -8.74
N PRO A 273 4.90 13.89 -8.88
CA PRO A 273 3.53 14.08 -8.40
C PRO A 273 2.55 13.04 -8.95
N MET A 274 2.87 12.46 -10.10
CA MET A 274 2.20 11.29 -10.64
C MET A 274 3.22 10.25 -11.12
N VAL A 275 3.03 9.01 -10.71
CA VAL A 275 3.79 7.84 -11.16
C VAL A 275 2.85 6.82 -11.76
N SER A 276 3.23 6.25 -12.91
CA SER A 276 2.57 5.07 -13.49
C SER A 276 3.63 4.00 -13.72
N GLN A 277 3.62 2.96 -12.90
CA GLN A 277 4.45 1.76 -13.03
C GLN A 277 3.65 0.72 -13.82
N ASN A 278 3.96 0.62 -15.11
CA ASN A 278 3.24 -0.24 -16.05
C ASN A 278 3.88 -1.62 -16.10
N TYR A 279 3.12 -2.65 -15.76
CA TYR A 279 3.59 -4.03 -15.75
C TYR A 279 3.89 -4.53 -17.17
N GLN A 280 5.04 -5.17 -17.32
CA GLN A 280 5.55 -5.79 -18.54
C GLN A 280 5.93 -7.25 -18.24
N ASN A 281 5.73 -8.14 -19.21
CA ASN A 281 6.10 -9.56 -19.09
C ASN A 281 5.54 -10.24 -17.82
N PHE A 282 4.35 -9.81 -17.38
CA PHE A 282 3.70 -10.34 -16.19
C PHE A 282 3.43 -11.85 -16.38
N ARG A 283 3.79 -12.64 -15.36
CA ARG A 283 3.62 -14.09 -15.39
C ARG A 283 3.47 -14.68 -13.99
N ALA A 284 2.58 -15.66 -13.86
CA ALA A 284 2.44 -16.50 -12.67
C ALA A 284 3.59 -17.52 -12.58
N GLN A 285 4.77 -17.02 -12.21
CA GLN A 285 5.98 -17.80 -12.02
C GLN A 285 6.49 -17.61 -10.59
N LYS A 286 6.96 -18.71 -9.98
CA LYS A 286 7.64 -18.63 -8.68
C LYS A 286 9.00 -17.92 -8.83
N PRO A 287 9.26 -16.84 -8.09
CA PRO A 287 10.57 -16.18 -8.10
C PRO A 287 11.67 -17.09 -7.57
N ASP A 288 12.90 -16.93 -8.08
CA ASP A 288 14.09 -17.56 -7.50
C ASP A 288 14.52 -16.77 -6.24
N PRO A 289 14.46 -17.35 -5.03
CA PRO A 289 14.86 -16.68 -3.80
C PRO A 289 16.26 -16.08 -3.83
N LYS A 290 17.20 -16.71 -4.57
CA LYS A 290 18.60 -16.25 -4.67
C LYS A 290 18.73 -14.91 -5.39
N GLN A 291 17.81 -14.64 -6.31
CA GLN A 291 17.77 -13.38 -7.06
C GLN A 291 16.90 -12.32 -6.37
N THR A 292 16.10 -12.72 -5.38
CA THR A 292 15.14 -11.85 -4.70
C THR A 292 15.47 -11.68 -3.22
N TRP A 293 14.73 -12.30 -2.33
CA TRP A 293 14.77 -11.99 -0.90
C TRP A 293 15.93 -12.60 -0.13
N MET A 294 16.69 -13.56 -0.69
CA MET A 294 17.97 -13.95 -0.09
C MET A 294 18.99 -12.79 -0.10
N LYS A 295 18.75 -11.76 -0.92
CA LYS A 295 19.54 -10.51 -0.88
C LYS A 295 19.48 -9.80 0.45
N VAL A 296 18.42 -9.97 1.24
CA VAL A 296 18.36 -9.44 2.61
C VAL A 296 19.45 -10.06 3.47
N ALA A 297 19.61 -11.38 3.45
CA ALA A 297 20.66 -12.06 4.22
C ALA A 297 22.08 -11.75 3.69
N GLU A 298 22.22 -11.48 2.39
CA GLU A 298 23.49 -11.10 1.77
C GLU A 298 23.92 -9.66 2.12
N MET A 299 22.96 -8.73 2.18
CA MET A 299 23.24 -7.29 2.26
C MET A 299 23.03 -6.69 3.65
N CYS A 300 22.21 -7.31 4.49
CA CYS A 300 21.89 -6.79 5.82
C CYS A 300 22.80 -7.41 6.89
N PRO A 301 23.27 -6.62 7.87
CA PRO A 301 23.85 -7.21 9.07
C PRO A 301 22.77 -7.98 9.83
N ALA A 302 23.17 -8.89 10.72
CA ALA A 302 22.24 -9.71 11.50
C ALA A 302 21.21 -8.89 12.31
N LYS A 303 21.56 -7.66 12.67
CA LYS A 303 20.66 -6.66 13.27
C LYS A 303 20.79 -5.36 12.47
N PRO A 304 19.98 -5.17 11.41
CA PRO A 304 20.01 -3.93 10.64
C PRO A 304 19.56 -2.76 11.51
N GLU A 305 20.14 -1.57 11.25
CA GLU A 305 19.60 -0.34 11.81
C GLU A 305 18.25 0.01 11.17
N TRP A 306 17.47 0.88 11.81
CA TRP A 306 16.21 1.37 11.27
C TRP A 306 16.43 2.32 10.09
N CYS A 307 15.52 2.28 9.11
CA CYS A 307 15.57 3.14 7.94
C CYS A 307 15.13 4.57 8.27
N CYS A 308 16.06 5.53 8.26
CA CYS A 308 15.73 6.95 8.39
C CYS A 308 15.35 7.56 7.03
N LEU A 309 14.18 7.19 6.49
CA LEU A 309 13.73 7.61 5.15
C LEU A 309 12.81 8.83 5.21
N PHE A 310 12.02 8.96 6.27
CA PHE A 310 11.15 10.09 6.55
C PHE A 310 11.68 10.90 7.74
N ALA A 311 11.28 12.16 7.83
CA ALA A 311 11.72 13.07 8.90
C ALA A 311 11.37 12.55 10.32
N THR A 312 10.27 11.80 10.44
CA THR A 312 9.77 11.25 11.70
C THR A 312 10.45 9.95 12.13
N ASP A 313 11.18 9.27 11.26
CA ASP A 313 11.75 7.95 11.55
C ASP A 313 12.85 8.03 12.64
N CYS A 314 13.71 9.05 12.54
CA CYS A 314 14.93 9.18 13.32
C CYS A 314 15.13 10.60 13.88
N PRO A 315 14.31 11.02 14.86
CA PRO A 315 14.31 12.39 15.39
C PRO A 315 15.64 12.81 16.02
N ASP A 316 16.44 11.86 16.50
CA ASP A 316 17.72 12.13 17.18
C ASP A 316 18.93 12.16 16.22
N LYS A 317 18.74 11.84 14.92
CA LYS A 317 19.81 11.94 13.92
C LYS A 317 19.72 13.28 13.18
N ALA A 318 20.41 14.30 13.69
CA ALA A 318 20.64 15.54 12.93
C ALA A 318 21.42 15.22 11.64
N GLY A 319 20.92 15.66 10.47
CA GLY A 319 21.58 15.49 9.17
C GLY A 319 21.35 14.16 8.45
N GLY A 320 20.27 13.42 8.74
CA GLY A 320 19.84 12.30 7.90
C GLY A 320 19.36 12.77 6.51
N PRO A 321 19.21 11.90 5.49
CA PRO A 321 18.83 12.30 4.13
C PRO A 321 17.50 13.08 4.05
N ALA A 322 16.59 12.86 5.01
CA ALA A 322 15.33 13.58 5.14
C ALA A 322 15.47 14.96 5.82
N ALA A 323 16.58 15.25 6.51
CA ALA A 323 16.83 16.52 7.17
C ALA A 323 17.21 17.64 6.19
N ASP A 324 17.65 17.30 4.97
CA ASP A 324 18.12 18.27 3.98
C ASP A 324 16.98 18.98 3.21
N LYS A 325 15.71 18.64 3.46
CA LYS A 325 14.52 19.32 2.90
C LYS A 325 13.53 19.73 4.00
N ALA A 326 13.99 20.54 4.94
CA ALA A 326 13.17 21.11 6.02
C ALA A 326 12.09 22.12 5.57
N ASP A 327 12.02 22.45 4.27
CA ASP A 327 11.08 23.45 3.73
C ASP A 327 9.80 22.87 3.10
N SER A 328 9.59 21.55 3.17
CA SER A 328 8.29 20.95 2.78
C SER A 328 7.28 21.15 3.92
N PRO A 329 5.98 21.35 3.62
CA PRO A 329 4.95 21.46 4.66
C PRO A 329 5.09 20.27 5.63
N PRO A 330 5.27 20.49 6.94
CA PRO A 330 5.73 19.47 7.89
C PRO A 330 4.78 18.28 8.07
N ASP A 331 3.61 18.30 7.41
CA ASP A 331 2.54 17.36 7.66
C ASP A 331 2.21 16.44 6.48
N ALA A 332 2.54 16.77 5.23
CA ALA A 332 2.16 15.97 4.04
C ALA A 332 3.29 14.99 3.65
N SER A 333 3.10 13.69 3.91
CA SER A 333 4.05 12.63 3.57
C SER A 333 3.37 11.26 3.55
N TRP A 334 3.95 10.31 2.81
CA TRP A 334 3.59 8.89 2.91
C TRP A 334 3.69 8.34 4.34
N ALA A 335 4.54 8.94 5.19
CA ALA A 335 4.67 8.54 6.60
C ALA A 335 3.58 9.10 7.53
N THR A 336 2.87 10.15 7.12
CA THR A 336 1.91 10.88 7.95
C THR A 336 0.47 10.68 7.49
N LEU A 337 0.26 9.84 6.49
CA LEU A 337 -1.07 9.49 5.97
C LEU A 337 -2.05 9.11 7.09
N GLN A 338 -3.26 9.62 6.96
CA GLN A 338 -4.38 9.33 7.84
C GLN A 338 -5.47 8.55 7.08
N PRO A 339 -6.22 7.66 7.77
CA PRO A 339 -7.31 6.88 7.18
C PRO A 339 -8.46 7.71 6.61
#